data_AF-A0AAD9KB82-F1
#
_entry.id   AF-A0AAD9KB82-F1
#
_cell.length_a   1.000
_cell.length_b   1.000
_cell.length_c   1.000
_cell.angle_alpha   90.00
_cell.angle_beta   90.00
_cell.angle_gamma   90.00
#
_symmetry.space_group_name_H-M   'P 1'
#
loop_
_entity.id
_entity.type
_entity.pdbx_description
1 polymer ?
#
loop_
_entity_poly.entity_id
_entity_poly.type
_entity_poly.pdbx_seq_one_letter_code
_entity_poly.pdbx_strand_id
1 'polypeptide(L)'
;MKERKVKRKSSRSRQEKEAKQEFFVALQLEASAAKCRMDLVRHVAATVIVSLKDKADSAYKDMNDWLGARFLKEMESIDQMSEVMRFAIENGTKIHQELKIDQQDFFIDQDIKVLRSPSPQPRPDPIEKVDPETFTVEQIKNLYRQFSMTAPSGMMSLKTFQEILTDVTSLSHGTEQLPEAWLNLSPEKLESIAVNLSADGEYIDWHGCLLQLAQPWPIPTQAELLETLERFKGMDQSNSGYITREQYERVYLWFNKPSKPPTPEDLSEPLPYDRLANLKTAFFDIFADHSSEPARLDYVKMLLHFSIAPDPYDGFLRALSVASGTHMPRLSNKKITIKKPSRPSSEASLALSDGEGHGSVEPDRKFQDDIPEAATNAVVLHHGLNMRGDSHRFSVSADPEDAFSKERLSGIYQELGGEDLEPLPYSKLIEHPVLQDIVSMCNTYRIMPGQDTLDAQSLKTGD
;
A
#
# COMPACT_ATOMS: atom_id res chain seq x y z
N MET A 1 -114.84 -103.35 4.93
CA MET A 1 -113.48 -102.74 4.82
C MET A 1 -113.12 -102.20 3.42
N LYS A 2 -113.65 -102.72 2.31
CA LYS A 2 -113.28 -102.32 0.93
C LYS A 2 -113.87 -100.96 0.46
N GLU A 3 -115.13 -100.62 0.75
CA GLU A 3 -115.73 -99.35 0.30
C GLU A 3 -115.14 -98.09 0.97
N ARG A 4 -114.80 -98.17 2.28
CA ARG A 4 -114.10 -97.09 3.00
C ARG A 4 -112.69 -96.82 2.46
N LYS A 5 -112.04 -97.81 1.83
CA LYS A 5 -110.72 -97.64 1.19
C LYS A 5 -110.82 -96.95 -0.17
N VAL A 6 -111.86 -97.21 -0.97
CA VAL A 6 -112.06 -96.59 -2.30
C VAL A 6 -112.45 -95.10 -2.17
N LYS A 7 -113.36 -94.76 -1.25
CA LYS A 7 -113.77 -93.36 -0.99
C LYS A 7 -112.61 -92.51 -0.43
N ARG A 8 -111.75 -93.08 0.42
CA ARG A 8 -110.49 -92.46 0.89
C ARG A 8 -109.44 -92.30 -0.22
N LYS A 9 -109.33 -93.24 -1.17
CA LYS A 9 -108.39 -93.14 -2.31
C LYS A 9 -108.82 -92.06 -3.29
N SER A 10 -110.13 -91.94 -3.54
CA SER A 10 -110.73 -90.88 -4.37
C SER A 10 -110.59 -89.49 -3.76
N SER A 11 -110.85 -89.31 -2.46
CA SER A 11 -110.69 -88.00 -1.79
C SER A 11 -109.23 -87.55 -1.75
N ARG A 12 -108.30 -88.50 -1.51
CA ARG A 12 -106.86 -88.24 -1.48
C ARG A 12 -106.32 -87.86 -2.86
N SER A 13 -106.78 -88.53 -3.93
CA SER A 13 -106.43 -88.18 -5.32
C SER A 13 -106.97 -86.79 -5.74
N ARG A 14 -108.14 -86.38 -5.24
CA ARG A 14 -108.69 -85.04 -5.47
C ARG A 14 -107.90 -83.96 -4.74
N GLN A 15 -107.58 -84.18 -3.46
CA GLN A 15 -106.72 -83.29 -2.68
C GLN A 15 -105.32 -83.16 -3.28
N GLU A 16 -104.76 -84.23 -3.85
CA GLU A 16 -103.48 -84.18 -4.57
C GLU A 16 -103.53 -83.32 -5.83
N LYS A 17 -104.65 -83.33 -6.55
CA LYS A 17 -104.85 -82.48 -7.73
C LYS A 17 -105.05 -81.02 -7.34
N GLU A 18 -105.85 -80.74 -6.31
CA GLU A 18 -106.08 -79.40 -5.77
C GLU A 18 -104.76 -78.81 -5.24
N ALA A 19 -103.98 -79.56 -4.44
CA ALA A 19 -102.68 -79.13 -3.94
C ALA A 19 -101.64 -78.87 -5.06
N LYS A 20 -101.63 -79.70 -6.11
CA LYS A 20 -100.77 -79.44 -7.30
C LYS A 20 -101.19 -78.18 -8.02
N GLN A 21 -102.49 -77.92 -8.15
CA GLN A 21 -103.00 -76.75 -8.84
C GLN A 21 -102.72 -75.47 -8.05
N GLU A 22 -102.90 -75.51 -6.72
CA GLU A 22 -102.49 -74.43 -5.81
C GLU A 22 -100.98 -74.17 -5.90
N PHE A 23 -100.14 -75.21 -5.94
CA PHE A 23 -98.70 -75.06 -6.11
C PHE A 23 -98.33 -74.39 -7.43
N PHE A 24 -98.95 -74.77 -8.55
CA PHE A 24 -98.71 -74.13 -9.85
C PHE A 24 -99.12 -72.66 -9.87
N VAL A 25 -100.26 -72.32 -9.25
CA VAL A 25 -100.71 -70.93 -9.11
C VAL A 25 -99.76 -70.13 -8.21
N ALA A 26 -99.32 -70.71 -7.09
CA ALA A 26 -98.34 -70.09 -6.19
C ALA A 26 -96.99 -69.86 -6.89
N LEU A 27 -96.53 -70.82 -7.72
CA LEU A 27 -95.30 -70.69 -8.50
C LEU A 27 -95.41 -69.58 -9.56
N GLN A 28 -96.55 -69.44 -10.23
CA GLN A 28 -96.79 -68.34 -11.17
C GLN A 28 -96.87 -66.99 -10.46
N LEU A 29 -97.50 -66.93 -9.29
CA LEU A 29 -97.53 -65.72 -8.46
C LEU A 29 -96.12 -65.33 -7.99
N GLU A 30 -95.31 -66.28 -7.52
CA GLU A 30 -93.93 -65.99 -7.11
C GLU A 30 -93.05 -65.57 -8.31
N ALA A 31 -93.21 -66.21 -9.48
CA ALA A 31 -92.51 -65.82 -10.69
C ALA A 31 -92.88 -64.40 -11.16
N SER A 32 -94.16 -64.03 -11.09
CA SER A 32 -94.62 -62.68 -11.41
C SER A 32 -94.17 -61.64 -10.38
N ALA A 33 -94.18 -61.98 -9.08
CA ALA A 33 -93.63 -61.14 -8.02
C ALA A 33 -92.11 -60.94 -8.17
N ALA A 34 -91.36 -61.99 -8.49
CA ALA A 34 -89.92 -61.91 -8.79
C ALA A 34 -89.65 -61.00 -9.99
N LYS A 35 -90.45 -61.13 -11.07
CA LYS A 35 -90.35 -60.23 -12.23
C LYS A 35 -90.62 -58.78 -11.86
N CYS A 36 -91.68 -58.49 -11.09
CA CYS A 36 -91.95 -57.14 -10.60
C CYS A 36 -90.80 -56.57 -9.76
N ARG A 37 -90.19 -57.38 -8.87
CA ARG A 37 -89.00 -56.95 -8.09
C ARG A 37 -87.82 -56.63 -9.00
N MET A 38 -87.54 -57.46 -10.01
CA MET A 38 -86.47 -57.20 -10.97
C MET A 38 -86.73 -55.96 -11.82
N ASP A 39 -87.97 -55.74 -12.25
CA ASP A 39 -88.34 -54.55 -13.02
C ASP A 39 -88.24 -53.27 -12.19
N LEU A 40 -88.57 -53.33 -10.89
CA LEU A 40 -88.35 -52.23 -9.95
C LEU A 40 -86.86 -51.94 -9.76
N VAL A 41 -86.04 -52.98 -9.53
CA VAL A 41 -84.58 -52.82 -9.42
C VAL A 41 -84.00 -52.22 -10.70
N ARG A 42 -84.46 -52.66 -11.88
CA ARG A 42 -84.05 -52.09 -13.17
C ARG A 42 -84.41 -50.61 -13.26
N HIS A 43 -85.63 -50.23 -12.89
CA HIS A 43 -86.04 -48.83 -12.91
C HIS A 43 -85.19 -47.97 -11.97
N VAL A 44 -85.03 -48.39 -10.72
CA VAL A 44 -84.22 -47.66 -9.74
C VAL A 44 -82.77 -47.55 -10.20
N ALA A 45 -82.17 -48.63 -10.69
CA ALA A 45 -80.81 -48.61 -11.22
C ALA A 45 -80.67 -47.67 -12.42
N ALA A 46 -81.62 -47.69 -13.36
CA ALA A 46 -81.62 -46.79 -14.50
C ALA A 46 -81.72 -45.31 -14.07
N THR A 47 -82.61 -44.98 -13.12
CA THR A 47 -82.73 -43.63 -12.58
C THR A 47 -81.44 -43.18 -11.89
N VAL A 48 -80.80 -44.05 -11.11
CA VAL A 48 -79.53 -43.74 -10.44
C VAL A 48 -78.41 -43.51 -11.46
N ILE A 49 -78.31 -44.33 -12.51
CA ILE A 49 -77.30 -44.18 -13.57
C ILE A 49 -77.49 -42.86 -14.31
N VAL A 50 -78.73 -42.51 -14.68
CA VAL A 50 -79.03 -41.23 -15.33
C VAL A 50 -78.66 -40.06 -14.42
N SER A 51 -79.06 -40.10 -13.15
CA SER A 51 -78.70 -39.05 -12.19
C SER A 51 -77.18 -38.92 -11.99
N LEU A 52 -76.44 -40.03 -11.98
CA LEU A 52 -75.00 -40.02 -11.86
C LEU A 52 -74.34 -39.41 -13.11
N LYS A 53 -74.86 -39.75 -14.30
CA LYS A 53 -74.41 -39.17 -15.56
C LYS A 53 -74.64 -37.66 -15.58
N ASP A 54 -75.84 -37.20 -15.22
CA ASP A 54 -76.15 -35.76 -15.23
C ASP A 54 -75.23 -34.98 -14.27
N LYS A 55 -74.93 -35.55 -13.10
CA LYS A 55 -73.97 -34.96 -12.15
C LYS A 55 -72.54 -34.95 -12.71
N ALA A 56 -72.13 -36.01 -13.40
CA ALA A 56 -70.82 -36.06 -14.05
C ALA A 56 -70.72 -35.00 -15.16
N ASP A 57 -71.73 -34.91 -16.03
CA ASP A 57 -71.78 -33.92 -17.11
C ASP A 57 -71.76 -32.49 -16.55
N SER A 58 -72.46 -32.22 -15.45
CA SER A 58 -72.40 -30.93 -14.75
C SER A 58 -71.00 -30.65 -14.19
N ALA A 59 -70.37 -31.61 -13.52
CA ALA A 59 -69.05 -31.44 -12.95
C ALA A 59 -67.96 -31.21 -14.02
N TYR A 60 -68.06 -31.90 -15.16
CA TYR A 60 -67.17 -31.67 -16.30
C TYR A 60 -67.34 -30.27 -16.89
N LYS A 61 -68.58 -29.80 -16.99
CA LYS A 61 -68.87 -28.45 -17.46
C LYS A 61 -68.29 -27.40 -16.51
N ASP A 62 -68.53 -27.55 -15.21
CA ASP A 62 -67.98 -26.64 -14.19
C ASP A 62 -66.45 -26.63 -14.26
N MET A 63 -65.80 -27.80 -14.32
CA MET A 63 -64.34 -27.88 -14.44
C MET A 63 -63.81 -27.16 -15.70
N ASN A 64 -64.48 -27.31 -16.84
CA ASN A 64 -64.10 -26.64 -18.08
C ASN A 64 -64.28 -25.12 -17.99
N ASP A 65 -65.37 -24.66 -17.39
CA ASP A 65 -65.63 -23.23 -17.18
C ASP A 65 -64.59 -22.60 -16.24
N TRP A 66 -64.22 -23.30 -15.16
CA TRP A 66 -63.18 -22.85 -14.22
C TRP A 66 -61.80 -22.84 -14.87
N LEU A 67 -61.48 -23.82 -15.70
CA LEU A 67 -60.24 -23.86 -16.47
C LEU A 67 -60.15 -22.67 -17.44
N GLY A 68 -61.24 -22.39 -18.16
CA GLY A 68 -61.31 -21.26 -19.08
C GLY A 68 -61.19 -19.91 -18.36
N ALA A 69 -61.90 -19.73 -17.24
CA ALA A 69 -61.81 -18.51 -16.44
C ALA A 69 -60.41 -18.29 -15.88
N ARG A 70 -59.77 -19.36 -15.39
CA ARG A 70 -58.38 -19.31 -14.90
C ARG A 70 -57.41 -18.95 -16.02
N PHE A 71 -57.54 -19.57 -17.19
CA PHE A 71 -56.69 -19.25 -18.35
C PHE A 71 -56.80 -17.78 -18.77
N LEU A 72 -58.02 -17.22 -18.80
CA LEU A 72 -58.22 -15.82 -19.14
C LEU A 72 -57.56 -14.87 -18.12
N LYS A 73 -57.66 -15.18 -16.83
CA LYS A 73 -56.98 -14.41 -15.79
C LYS A 73 -55.45 -14.53 -15.84
N GLU A 74 -54.94 -15.74 -16.09
CA GLU A 74 -53.50 -15.94 -16.28
C GLU A 74 -52.97 -15.11 -17.45
N MET A 75 -53.72 -15.06 -18.56
CA MET A 75 -53.37 -14.22 -19.71
C MET A 75 -53.42 -12.72 -19.37
N GLU A 76 -54.44 -12.28 -18.65
CA GLU A 76 -54.55 -10.88 -18.18
C GLU A 76 -53.36 -10.49 -17.29
N SER A 77 -52.92 -11.37 -16.39
CA SER A 77 -51.74 -11.14 -15.55
C SER A 77 -50.44 -11.06 -16.36
N ILE A 78 -50.30 -11.86 -17.42
CA ILE A 78 -49.17 -11.77 -18.35
C ILE A 78 -49.18 -10.43 -19.11
N ASP A 79 -50.36 -9.98 -19.55
CA ASP A 79 -50.51 -8.69 -20.24
C ASP A 79 -50.15 -7.53 -19.30
N GLN A 80 -50.59 -7.56 -18.05
CA GLN A 80 -50.23 -6.56 -17.03
C GLN A 80 -48.72 -6.51 -16.79
N MET A 81 -48.07 -7.67 -16.62
CA MET A 81 -46.61 -7.73 -16.47
C MET A 81 -45.90 -7.18 -17.72
N SER A 82 -46.39 -7.52 -18.91
CA SER A 82 -45.84 -7.05 -20.18
C SER A 82 -45.95 -5.54 -20.33
N GLU A 83 -47.04 -4.93 -19.85
CA GLU A 83 -47.22 -3.48 -19.84
C GLU A 83 -46.19 -2.79 -18.94
N VAL A 84 -45.95 -3.33 -17.73
CA VAL A 84 -44.93 -2.80 -16.81
C VAL A 84 -43.54 -2.86 -17.44
N MET A 85 -43.20 -3.99 -18.09
CA MET A 85 -41.92 -4.12 -18.80
C MET A 85 -41.83 -3.15 -19.98
N ARG A 86 -42.91 -3.00 -20.77
CA ARG A 86 -42.95 -2.08 -21.91
C ARG A 86 -42.74 -0.64 -21.45
N PHE A 87 -43.46 -0.20 -20.42
CA PHE A 87 -43.32 1.13 -19.84
C PHE A 87 -41.89 1.40 -19.36
N ALA A 88 -41.24 0.41 -18.73
CA ALA A 88 -39.86 0.55 -18.29
C ALA A 88 -38.88 0.71 -19.46
N ILE A 89 -39.07 -0.08 -20.53
CA ILE A 89 -38.25 -0.03 -21.76
C ILE A 89 -38.44 1.31 -22.48
N GLU A 90 -39.68 1.73 -22.71
CA GLU A 90 -40.00 2.95 -23.46
C GLU A 90 -39.47 4.22 -22.77
N ASN A 91 -39.50 4.25 -21.44
CA ASN A 91 -38.96 5.37 -20.66
C ASN A 91 -37.47 5.22 -20.29
N GLY A 92 -36.82 4.12 -20.69
CA GLY A 92 -35.43 3.83 -20.32
C GLY A 92 -35.19 3.73 -18.81
N THR A 93 -36.22 3.36 -18.04
CA THR A 93 -36.14 3.24 -16.58
C THR A 93 -35.80 1.80 -16.19
N LYS A 94 -35.00 1.62 -15.14
CA LYS A 94 -34.66 0.29 -14.63
C LYS A 94 -35.81 -0.25 -13.79
N ILE A 95 -36.11 -1.54 -13.93
CA ILE A 95 -37.03 -2.25 -13.05
C ILE A 95 -36.25 -2.57 -11.76
N HIS A 96 -36.65 -1.97 -10.65
CA HIS A 96 -35.93 -2.10 -9.37
C HIS A 96 -36.46 -3.25 -8.52
N GLN A 97 -37.76 -3.50 -8.60
CA GLN A 97 -38.51 -4.50 -7.86
C GLN A 97 -38.66 -5.80 -8.66
N GLU A 98 -38.85 -6.93 -7.98
CA GLU A 98 -39.15 -8.20 -8.65
C GLU A 98 -40.59 -8.20 -9.18
N LEU A 99 -40.74 -8.62 -10.45
CA LEU A 99 -42.04 -8.86 -11.09
C LEU A 99 -42.38 -10.33 -10.93
N LYS A 100 -43.50 -10.65 -10.28
CA LYS A 100 -43.88 -12.02 -9.97
C LYS A 100 -45.32 -12.31 -10.39
N ILE A 101 -45.49 -13.48 -11.00
CA ILE A 101 -46.80 -14.06 -11.30
C ILE A 101 -46.95 -15.28 -10.39
N ASP A 102 -47.97 -15.29 -9.54
CA ASP A 102 -48.35 -16.48 -8.76
C ASP A 102 -49.76 -16.90 -9.14
N GLN A 103 -49.83 -18.10 -9.71
CA GLN A 103 -51.04 -18.65 -10.33
C GLN A 103 -51.65 -17.68 -11.34
N GLN A 104 -52.75 -17.02 -10.98
CA GLN A 104 -53.55 -16.17 -11.85
C GLN A 104 -53.32 -14.68 -11.61
N ASP A 105 -52.50 -14.30 -10.63
CA ASP A 105 -52.34 -12.91 -10.19
C ASP A 105 -50.90 -12.41 -10.41
N PHE A 106 -50.78 -11.18 -10.92
CA PHE A 106 -49.53 -10.46 -11.09
C PHE A 106 -49.31 -9.47 -9.94
N PHE A 107 -48.08 -9.43 -9.42
CA PHE A 107 -47.67 -8.49 -8.37
C PHE A 107 -46.22 -8.07 -8.49
N ILE A 108 -45.93 -6.92 -7.89
CA ILE A 108 -44.60 -6.31 -7.83
C ILE A 108 -44.14 -6.44 -6.38
N ASP A 109 -43.12 -7.26 -6.14
CA ASP A 109 -42.55 -7.46 -4.81
C ASP A 109 -41.63 -6.30 -4.46
N GLN A 110 -42.04 -5.49 -3.47
CA GLN A 110 -41.28 -4.31 -3.05
C GLN A 110 -40.08 -4.64 -2.16
N ASP A 111 -40.05 -5.84 -1.58
CA ASP A 111 -39.02 -6.26 -0.62
C ASP A 111 -37.77 -6.78 -1.36
N ILE A 112 -37.94 -7.30 -2.57
CA ILE A 112 -36.87 -7.88 -3.38
C ILE A 112 -36.40 -6.88 -4.43
N LYS A 113 -35.16 -6.40 -4.27
CA LYS A 113 -34.48 -5.55 -5.26
C LYS A 113 -33.68 -6.40 -6.24
N VAL A 114 -34.03 -6.34 -7.53
CA VAL A 114 -33.34 -7.09 -8.60
C VAL A 114 -32.01 -6.47 -9.02
N LEU A 115 -31.82 -5.18 -8.75
CA LEU A 115 -30.55 -4.50 -9.02
C LEU A 115 -29.60 -4.66 -7.85
N ARG A 116 -28.35 -5.02 -8.15
CA ARG A 116 -27.26 -4.93 -7.17
C ARG A 116 -27.19 -3.49 -6.66
N SER A 117 -27.17 -3.34 -5.33
CA SER A 117 -26.81 -2.07 -4.73
C SER A 117 -25.46 -1.63 -5.29
N PRO A 118 -25.28 -0.33 -5.63
CA PRO A 118 -23.98 0.16 -6.05
C PRO A 118 -22.97 -0.16 -4.94
N SER A 119 -21.79 -0.64 -5.33
CA SER A 119 -20.70 -0.85 -4.39
C SER A 119 -20.41 0.45 -3.64
N PRO A 120 -20.06 0.40 -2.34
CA PRO A 120 -19.60 1.58 -1.62
C PRO A 120 -18.49 2.28 -2.43
N GLN A 121 -18.43 3.60 -2.33
CA GLN A 121 -17.32 4.33 -2.94
C GLN A 121 -16.00 3.76 -2.41
N PRO A 122 -15.00 3.54 -3.28
CA PRO A 122 -13.68 3.13 -2.83
C PRO A 122 -13.15 4.17 -1.85
N ARG A 123 -12.45 3.70 -0.82
CA ARG A 123 -11.80 4.56 0.18
C ARG A 123 -10.84 5.53 -0.54
N PRO A 124 -10.77 6.81 -0.12
CA PRO A 124 -9.79 7.75 -0.68
C PRO A 124 -8.35 7.27 -0.47
N ASP A 125 -7.46 7.64 -1.40
CA ASP A 125 -6.04 7.32 -1.31
C ASP A 125 -5.37 8.01 -0.10
N PRO A 126 -4.34 7.42 0.50
CA PRO A 126 -3.55 8.05 1.56
C PRO A 126 -2.88 9.33 1.06
N ILE A 127 -3.11 10.44 1.76
CA ILE A 127 -2.49 11.73 1.45
C ILE A 127 -1.58 12.12 2.63
N GLU A 128 -0.38 12.58 2.30
CA GLU A 128 0.54 13.13 3.28
C GLU A 128 0.00 14.44 3.86
N LYS A 129 0.06 14.60 5.18
CA LYS A 129 -0.30 15.87 5.82
C LYS A 129 0.78 16.90 5.50
N VAL A 130 0.36 18.06 4.99
CA VAL A 130 1.24 19.20 4.72
C VAL A 130 1.68 19.81 6.05
N ASP A 131 2.97 20.07 6.17
CA ASP A 131 3.60 20.75 7.31
C ASP A 131 4.27 22.04 6.79
N PRO A 132 4.16 23.17 7.49
CA PRO A 132 4.75 24.45 7.05
C PRO A 132 6.27 24.42 6.88
N GLU A 133 6.98 23.58 7.63
CA GLU A 133 8.46 23.59 7.72
C GLU A 133 9.12 22.47 6.91
N THR A 134 8.41 21.37 6.67
CA THR A 134 8.98 20.16 6.06
C THR A 134 8.40 19.87 4.67
N PHE A 135 9.25 19.35 3.78
CA PHE A 135 8.83 18.98 2.43
C PHE A 135 8.01 17.70 2.43
N THR A 136 6.89 17.69 1.71
CA THR A 136 6.19 16.44 1.38
C THR A 136 7.01 15.59 0.40
N VAL A 137 6.78 14.28 0.37
CA VAL A 137 7.49 13.38 -0.55
C VAL A 137 7.23 13.76 -2.01
N GLU A 138 6.03 14.25 -2.31
CA GLU A 138 5.70 14.71 -3.67
C GLU A 138 6.45 15.99 -4.03
N GLN A 139 6.62 16.94 -3.10
CA GLN A 139 7.46 18.13 -3.31
C GLN A 139 8.93 17.75 -3.56
N ILE A 140 9.48 16.79 -2.80
CA ILE A 140 10.84 16.27 -3.03
C ILE A 140 10.96 15.63 -4.43
N LYS A 141 9.98 14.83 -4.86
CA LYS A 141 9.96 14.25 -6.21
C LYS A 141 9.86 15.31 -7.31
N ASN A 142 9.14 16.40 -7.08
CA ASN A 142 9.06 17.51 -8.02
C ASN A 142 10.39 18.25 -8.14
N LEU A 143 11.05 18.55 -7.02
CA LEU A 143 12.39 19.13 -7.02
C LEU A 143 13.40 18.21 -7.69
N TYR A 144 13.34 16.89 -7.42
CA TYR A 144 14.15 15.90 -8.11
C TYR A 144 14.00 15.99 -9.63
N ARG A 145 12.77 16.04 -10.16
CA ARG A 145 12.52 16.16 -11.61
C ARG A 145 13.17 17.42 -12.17
N GLN A 146 13.07 18.55 -11.48
CA GLN A 146 13.67 19.81 -11.92
C GLN A 146 15.20 19.77 -11.86
N PHE A 147 15.78 19.28 -10.76
CA PHE A 147 17.22 19.20 -10.60
C PHE A 147 17.86 18.21 -11.57
N SER A 148 17.22 17.06 -11.80
CA SER A 148 17.69 16.05 -12.75
C SER A 148 17.68 16.59 -14.19
N MET A 149 16.68 17.39 -14.58
CA MET A 149 16.61 18.02 -15.90
C MET A 149 17.68 19.11 -16.09
N THR A 150 17.94 19.91 -15.05
CA THR A 150 18.88 21.03 -15.15
C THR A 150 20.34 20.61 -14.96
N ALA A 151 20.60 19.62 -14.10
CA ALA A 151 21.94 19.13 -13.75
C ALA A 151 21.99 17.58 -13.72
N PRO A 152 21.96 16.89 -14.87
CA PRO A 152 21.97 15.43 -14.94
C PRO A 152 23.21 14.77 -14.31
N SER A 153 24.29 15.52 -14.13
CA SER A 153 25.55 15.04 -13.55
C SER A 153 25.50 14.83 -12.03
N GLY A 154 24.49 15.37 -11.34
CA GLY A 154 24.45 15.41 -9.87
C GLY A 154 24.91 16.72 -9.24
N MET A 155 25.64 17.55 -10.00
CA MET A 155 26.26 18.78 -9.49
C MET A 155 25.63 20.01 -10.12
N MET A 156 25.26 20.98 -9.29
CA MET A 156 24.61 22.22 -9.71
C MET A 156 25.32 23.44 -9.12
N SER A 157 25.48 24.52 -9.89
CA SER A 157 26.05 25.76 -9.34
C SER A 157 25.12 26.40 -8.31
N LEU A 158 25.67 27.11 -7.31
CA LEU A 158 24.84 27.83 -6.32
C LEU A 158 23.84 28.78 -7.00
N LYS A 159 24.27 29.47 -8.06
CA LYS A 159 23.42 30.40 -8.81
C LYS A 159 22.23 29.69 -9.45
N THR A 160 22.47 28.56 -10.11
CA THR A 160 21.40 27.77 -10.74
C THR A 160 20.42 27.22 -9.69
N PHE A 161 20.92 26.77 -8.54
CA PHE A 161 20.09 26.32 -7.43
C PHE A 161 19.16 27.44 -6.92
N GLN A 162 19.71 28.64 -6.72
CA GLN A 162 18.95 29.82 -6.30
C GLN A 162 17.91 30.23 -7.34
N GLU A 163 18.26 30.22 -8.63
CA GLU A 163 17.34 30.53 -9.74
C GLU A 163 16.17 29.55 -9.77
N ILE A 164 16.42 28.23 -9.67
CA ILE A 164 15.34 27.22 -9.65
C ILE A 164 14.40 27.46 -8.48
N LEU A 165 14.92 27.65 -7.26
CA LEU A 165 14.06 27.88 -6.09
C LEU A 165 13.30 29.21 -6.18
N THR A 166 13.92 30.26 -6.74
CA THR A 166 13.24 31.55 -6.95
C THR A 166 12.14 31.42 -8.02
N ASP A 167 12.39 30.67 -9.08
CA ASP A 167 11.39 30.42 -10.12
C ASP A 167 10.22 29.62 -9.56
N VAL A 168 10.49 28.56 -8.78
CA VAL A 168 9.46 27.76 -8.13
C VAL A 168 8.62 28.63 -7.20
N THR A 169 9.22 29.45 -6.34
CA THR A 169 8.47 30.35 -5.43
C THR A 169 7.63 31.39 -6.18
N SER A 170 8.11 31.90 -7.33
CA SER A 170 7.34 32.85 -8.14
C SER A 170 6.14 32.22 -8.85
N LEU A 171 6.28 30.97 -9.31
CA LEU A 171 5.28 30.23 -10.07
C LEU A 171 4.31 29.43 -9.17
N SER A 172 4.62 29.25 -7.89
CA SER A 172 3.89 28.37 -6.96
C SER A 172 2.62 28.95 -6.34
N HIS A 173 2.08 30.05 -6.86
CA HIS A 173 0.82 30.62 -6.36
C HIS A 173 -0.34 29.63 -6.58
N GLY A 174 -0.65 28.83 -5.55
CA GLY A 174 -1.76 27.87 -5.51
C GLY A 174 -1.40 26.41 -5.87
N THR A 175 -0.12 26.06 -6.06
CA THR A 175 0.29 24.69 -6.46
C THR A 175 1.06 23.89 -5.39
N GLU A 176 1.19 24.42 -4.17
CA GLU A 176 1.83 23.76 -3.00
C GLU A 176 3.17 23.06 -3.32
N GLN A 177 3.99 23.66 -4.19
CA GLN A 177 5.24 23.05 -4.66
C GLN A 177 6.38 23.11 -3.63
N LEU A 178 6.29 24.02 -2.66
CA LEU A 178 7.24 24.19 -1.57
C LEU A 178 6.49 24.37 -0.24
N PRO A 179 7.10 24.02 0.90
CA PRO A 179 6.58 24.36 2.22
C PRO A 179 6.47 25.87 2.43
N GLU A 180 5.58 26.29 3.33
CA GLU A 180 5.32 27.71 3.61
C GLU A 180 6.58 28.46 4.09
N ALA A 181 7.42 27.80 4.89
CA ALA A 181 8.69 28.34 5.35
C ALA A 181 9.66 28.66 4.19
N TRP A 182 9.56 27.92 3.08
CA TRP A 182 10.42 28.10 1.90
C TRP A 182 9.87 29.13 0.91
N LEU A 183 8.56 29.32 0.85
CA LEU A 183 7.92 30.35 0.03
C LEU A 183 8.27 31.77 0.45
N ASN A 184 8.55 31.96 1.75
CA ASN A 184 8.77 33.28 2.35
C ASN A 184 10.26 33.56 2.66
N LEU A 185 11.20 32.79 2.10
CA LEU A 185 12.63 33.00 2.34
C LEU A 185 13.13 34.31 1.72
N SER A 186 13.92 35.07 2.49
CA SER A 186 14.68 36.19 1.93
C SER A 186 15.84 35.67 1.06
N PRO A 187 16.29 36.43 0.05
CA PRO A 187 17.41 36.03 -0.79
C PRO A 187 18.70 35.78 0.02
N GLU A 188 18.92 36.54 1.10
CA GLU A 188 20.05 36.37 2.02
C GLU A 188 19.99 35.04 2.77
N LYS A 189 18.79 34.63 3.23
CA LYS A 189 18.61 33.33 3.88
C LYS A 189 18.82 32.19 2.87
N LEU A 190 18.33 32.33 1.65
CA LEU A 190 18.51 31.34 0.59
C LEU A 190 19.99 31.19 0.22
N GLU A 191 20.73 32.29 0.14
CA GLU A 191 22.18 32.28 -0.07
C GLU A 191 22.90 31.55 1.08
N SER A 192 22.53 31.83 2.34
CA SER A 192 23.11 31.12 3.48
C SER A 192 22.87 29.62 3.44
N ILE A 193 21.67 29.19 3.00
CA ILE A 193 21.32 27.76 2.86
C ILE A 193 22.14 27.13 1.74
N ALA A 194 22.25 27.81 0.59
CA ALA A 194 23.03 27.32 -0.56
C ALA A 194 24.52 27.16 -0.22
N VAL A 195 25.10 28.09 0.53
CA VAL A 195 26.49 28.00 1.00
C VAL A 195 26.67 26.84 1.98
N ASN A 196 25.75 26.65 2.92
CA ASN A 196 25.84 25.53 3.87
C ASN A 196 25.67 24.15 3.20
N LEU A 197 24.93 24.08 2.09
CA LEU A 197 24.75 22.85 1.29
C LEU A 197 25.94 22.57 0.36
N SER A 198 26.83 23.53 0.15
CA SER A 198 28.01 23.39 -0.69
C SER A 198 29.24 23.10 0.14
N ALA A 199 29.87 21.93 -0.07
CA ALA A 199 31.11 21.58 0.61
C ALA A 199 32.29 22.48 0.18
N ASP A 200 32.34 22.82 -1.12
CA ASP A 200 33.45 23.57 -1.73
C ASP A 200 33.11 25.06 -1.99
N GLY A 201 31.88 25.49 -1.70
CA GLY A 201 31.39 26.86 -1.84
C GLY A 201 30.89 27.27 -3.24
N GLU A 202 31.12 26.46 -4.29
CA GLU A 202 30.74 26.81 -5.67
C GLU A 202 29.65 25.91 -6.28
N TYR A 203 29.62 24.63 -5.87
CA TYR A 203 28.70 23.63 -6.40
C TYR A 203 27.97 22.88 -5.29
N ILE A 204 26.74 22.49 -5.56
CA ILE A 204 25.88 21.71 -4.68
C ILE A 204 25.69 20.33 -5.32
N ASP A 205 25.97 19.27 -4.55
CA ASP A 205 25.46 17.95 -4.88
C ASP A 205 23.96 17.90 -4.56
N TRP A 206 23.13 17.86 -5.60
CA TRP A 206 21.69 17.93 -5.41
C TRP A 206 21.13 16.63 -4.81
N HIS A 207 21.85 15.50 -4.88
CA HIS A 207 21.43 14.27 -4.23
C HIS A 207 21.47 14.42 -2.71
N GLY A 208 22.61 14.87 -2.17
CA GLY A 208 22.76 15.22 -0.76
C GLY A 208 21.79 16.31 -0.32
N CYS A 209 21.58 17.34 -1.16
CA CYS A 209 20.58 18.39 -0.89
C CYS A 209 19.17 17.81 -0.71
N LEU A 210 18.65 17.05 -1.69
CA LEU A 210 17.31 16.45 -1.61
C LEU A 210 17.17 15.50 -0.42
N LEU A 211 18.22 14.76 -0.08
CA LEU A 211 18.23 13.89 1.09
C LEU A 211 18.03 14.68 2.40
N GLN A 212 18.65 15.86 2.49
CA GLN A 212 18.51 16.74 3.65
C GLN A 212 17.16 17.46 3.68
N LEU A 213 16.64 17.87 2.52
CA LEU A 213 15.29 18.45 2.41
C LEU A 213 14.17 17.44 2.74
N ALA A 214 14.44 16.14 2.56
CA ALA A 214 13.48 15.06 2.83
C ALA A 214 13.27 14.73 4.33
N GLN A 215 14.01 15.37 5.24
CA GLN A 215 13.81 15.21 6.69
C GLN A 215 12.35 15.52 7.09
N PRO A 216 11.75 14.83 8.09
CA PRO A 216 12.41 13.92 9.02
C PRO A 216 12.45 12.46 8.55
N TRP A 217 13.62 11.83 8.66
CA TRP A 217 13.80 10.37 8.61
C TRP A 217 14.87 9.96 9.65
N PRO A 218 14.81 8.75 10.25
CA PRO A 218 15.73 8.38 11.33
C PRO A 218 17.19 8.39 10.86
N ILE A 219 18.07 9.11 11.56
CA ILE A 219 19.51 9.15 11.24
C ILE A 219 20.13 7.80 11.63
N PRO A 220 20.83 7.09 10.71
CA PRO A 220 21.35 5.77 11.00
C PRO A 220 22.54 5.84 11.94
N THR A 221 22.74 4.78 12.71
CA THR A 221 24.00 4.49 13.39
C THR A 221 25.01 3.86 12.42
N GLN A 222 26.30 3.86 12.80
CA GLN A 222 27.36 3.20 12.03
C GLN A 222 27.06 1.70 11.83
N ALA A 223 26.54 1.03 12.86
CA ALA A 223 26.14 -0.38 12.78
C ALA A 223 24.96 -0.60 11.83
N GLU A 224 23.96 0.28 11.84
CA GLU A 224 22.80 0.19 10.94
C GLU A 224 23.18 0.41 9.47
N LEU A 225 24.12 1.32 9.18
CA LEU A 225 24.67 1.51 7.84
C LEU A 225 25.39 0.26 7.34
N LEU A 226 26.23 -0.35 8.18
CA LEU A 226 26.94 -1.59 7.86
C LEU A 226 25.99 -2.78 7.66
N GLU A 227 24.98 -2.92 8.53
CA GLU A 227 23.95 -3.95 8.38
C GLU A 227 23.17 -3.77 7.07
N THR A 228 22.84 -2.51 6.72
CA THR A 228 22.18 -2.20 5.45
C THR A 228 23.09 -2.50 4.25
N LEU A 229 24.39 -2.19 4.35
CA LEU A 229 25.39 -2.53 3.35
C LEU A 229 25.50 -4.05 3.13
N GLU A 230 25.52 -4.84 4.21
CA GLU A 230 25.50 -6.31 4.14
C GLU A 230 24.23 -6.84 3.46
N ARG A 231 23.06 -6.26 3.77
CA ARG A 231 21.80 -6.62 3.10
C ARG A 231 21.85 -6.33 1.60
N PHE A 232 22.46 -5.21 1.18
CA PHE A 232 22.65 -4.91 -0.24
C PHE A 232 23.62 -5.89 -0.91
N LYS A 233 24.76 -6.18 -0.29
CA LYS A 233 25.71 -7.19 -0.77
C LYS A 233 25.06 -8.58 -0.91
N GLY A 234 24.15 -8.93 0.01
CA GLY A 234 23.37 -10.18 -0.08
C GLY A 234 22.41 -10.23 -1.27
N MET A 235 21.94 -9.07 -1.77
CA MET A 235 21.07 -8.97 -2.95
C MET A 235 21.85 -8.84 -4.25
N ASP A 236 23.04 -8.24 -4.22
CA ASP A 236 23.97 -8.13 -5.36
C ASP A 236 24.76 -9.44 -5.54
N GLN A 237 24.11 -10.45 -6.12
CA GLN A 237 24.71 -11.75 -6.42
C GLN A 237 25.91 -11.65 -7.38
N SER A 238 25.99 -10.57 -8.18
CA SER A 238 27.07 -10.30 -9.11
C SER A 238 28.27 -9.59 -8.48
N ASN A 239 28.16 -9.13 -7.23
CA ASN A 239 29.15 -8.28 -6.56
C ASN A 239 29.62 -7.12 -7.46
N SER A 240 28.67 -6.53 -8.17
CA SER A 240 28.88 -5.46 -9.15
C SER A 240 28.97 -4.08 -8.51
N GLY A 241 28.49 -3.93 -7.27
CA GLY A 241 28.29 -2.63 -6.62
C GLY A 241 26.94 -2.00 -6.94
N TYR A 242 26.09 -2.67 -7.73
CA TYR A 242 24.82 -2.14 -8.21
C TYR A 242 23.64 -3.08 -7.95
N ILE A 243 22.47 -2.49 -7.73
CA ILE A 243 21.19 -3.20 -7.59
C ILE A 243 20.09 -2.57 -8.44
N THR A 244 19.11 -3.37 -8.86
CA THR A 244 17.89 -2.91 -9.56
C THR A 244 16.81 -2.45 -8.59
N ARG A 245 15.74 -1.82 -9.12
CA ARG A 245 14.58 -1.39 -8.31
C ARG A 245 13.96 -2.55 -7.55
N GLU A 246 13.74 -3.69 -8.21
CA GLU A 246 13.12 -4.86 -7.60
C GLU A 246 13.97 -5.44 -6.46
N GLN A 247 15.29 -5.38 -6.60
CA GLN A 247 16.22 -5.78 -5.55
C GLN A 247 16.21 -4.80 -4.38
N TYR A 248 16.23 -3.50 -4.65
CA TYR A 248 16.21 -2.44 -3.64
C TYR A 248 14.91 -2.45 -2.81
N GLU A 249 13.76 -2.65 -3.44
CA GLU A 249 12.46 -2.71 -2.75
C GLU A 249 12.40 -3.82 -1.69
N ARG A 250 13.15 -4.93 -1.89
CA ARG A 250 13.24 -6.05 -0.95
C ARG A 250 14.21 -5.82 0.20
N VAL A 251 15.13 -4.86 0.09
CA VAL A 251 16.09 -4.54 1.16
C VAL A 251 15.43 -3.64 2.19
N TYR A 252 15.49 -4.00 3.45
CA TYR A 252 15.06 -3.13 4.54
C TYR A 252 16.18 -2.13 4.86
N LEU A 253 15.87 -0.83 4.81
CA LEU A 253 16.68 0.21 5.42
C LEU A 253 16.48 0.19 6.95
N TRP A 254 17.31 0.93 7.69
CA TRP A 254 17.29 0.97 9.17
C TRP A 254 15.99 1.51 9.78
N PHE A 255 15.20 2.29 9.01
CA PHE A 255 13.92 2.86 9.48
C PHE A 255 12.66 2.10 9.03
N ASN A 256 12.79 0.97 8.34
CA ASN A 256 11.63 0.21 7.85
C ASN A 256 11.02 -0.73 8.92
N LYS A 257 10.69 -0.20 10.12
CA LYS A 257 9.89 -0.96 11.11
C LYS A 257 8.40 -0.70 10.86
N PRO A 258 7.59 -1.72 10.54
CA PRO A 258 6.17 -1.53 10.32
C PRO A 258 5.45 -1.34 11.66
N SER A 259 5.28 -0.10 12.11
CA SER A 259 4.10 0.24 12.91
C SER A 259 3.15 1.00 12.01
N LYS A 260 2.47 0.27 11.12
CA LYS A 260 1.35 0.88 10.39
C LYS A 260 0.36 1.37 11.46
N PRO A 261 -0.03 2.65 11.45
CA PRO A 261 -1.05 3.12 12.36
C PRO A 261 -2.31 2.26 12.16
N PRO A 262 -3.11 2.04 13.21
CA PRO A 262 -4.33 1.26 13.10
C PRO A 262 -5.19 1.81 11.96
N THR A 263 -5.72 0.90 11.14
CA THR A 263 -6.62 1.28 10.04
C THR A 263 -7.86 1.97 10.60
N PRO A 264 -8.21 3.19 10.12
CA PRO A 264 -9.43 3.85 10.55
C PRO A 264 -10.67 2.97 10.30
N GLU A 265 -11.55 2.89 11.31
CA GLU A 265 -12.81 2.15 11.24
C GLU A 265 -13.76 2.74 10.19
N ASP A 266 -13.72 4.07 10.01
CA ASP A 266 -14.47 4.77 8.98
C ASP A 266 -13.90 4.44 7.59
N LEU A 267 -14.76 3.95 6.70
CA LEU A 267 -14.41 3.62 5.32
C LEU A 267 -14.30 4.86 4.42
N SER A 268 -14.82 6.01 4.86
CA SER A 268 -14.69 7.28 4.15
C SER A 268 -13.35 7.97 4.40
N GLU A 269 -12.65 7.61 5.47
CA GLU A 269 -11.33 8.18 5.80
C GLU A 269 -10.19 7.45 5.05
N PRO A 270 -9.22 8.20 4.49
CA PRO A 270 -8.06 7.61 3.83
C PRO A 270 -7.23 6.77 4.80
N LEU A 271 -6.48 5.78 4.28
CA LEU A 271 -5.54 5.04 5.11
C LEU A 271 -4.39 5.97 5.57
N PRO A 272 -3.72 5.66 6.69
CA PRO A 272 -2.59 6.43 7.14
C PRO A 272 -1.46 6.45 6.10
N TYR A 273 -0.93 7.64 5.81
CA TYR A 273 0.17 7.82 4.86
C TYR A 273 1.50 7.32 5.46
N ASP A 274 2.14 6.37 4.77
CA ASP A 274 3.45 5.83 5.16
C ASP A 274 4.57 6.65 4.51
N ARG A 275 4.97 7.74 5.17
CA ARG A 275 6.01 8.65 4.65
C ARG A 275 7.34 7.93 4.41
N LEU A 276 7.78 7.09 5.35
CA LEU A 276 9.08 6.42 5.25
C LEU A 276 9.14 5.43 4.08
N ALA A 277 8.06 4.68 3.84
CA ALA A 277 7.99 3.81 2.66
C ALA A 277 8.02 4.61 1.34
N ASN A 278 7.30 5.74 1.29
CA ASN A 278 7.31 6.61 0.12
C ASN A 278 8.67 7.29 -0.10
N LEU A 279 9.35 7.70 0.97
CA LEU A 279 10.72 8.23 0.93
C LEU A 279 11.71 7.17 0.45
N LYS A 280 11.61 5.93 0.94
CA LYS A 280 12.45 4.83 0.46
C LYS A 280 12.35 4.70 -1.06
N THR A 281 11.14 4.74 -1.62
CA THR A 281 10.92 4.71 -3.07
C THR A 281 11.54 5.92 -3.76
N ALA A 282 11.33 7.13 -3.21
CA ALA A 282 11.90 8.35 -3.76
C ALA A 282 13.44 8.36 -3.75
N PHE A 283 14.08 7.80 -2.72
CA PHE A 283 15.54 7.70 -2.65
C PHE A 283 16.11 6.82 -3.75
N PHE A 284 15.42 5.74 -4.14
CA PHE A 284 15.84 4.99 -5.33
C PHE A 284 15.81 5.88 -6.57
N ASP A 285 14.74 6.65 -6.76
CA ASP A 285 14.62 7.54 -7.91
C ASP A 285 15.74 8.59 -7.93
N ILE A 286 16.05 9.16 -6.77
CA ILE A 286 17.09 10.18 -6.60
C ILE A 286 18.48 9.64 -6.92
N PHE A 287 18.86 8.48 -6.37
CA PHE A 287 20.24 7.98 -6.44
C PHE A 287 20.52 6.99 -7.59
N ALA A 288 19.49 6.45 -8.25
CA ALA A 288 19.67 5.48 -9.32
C ALA A 288 20.09 6.15 -10.64
N ASP A 289 20.93 5.46 -11.39
CA ASP A 289 21.27 5.82 -12.77
C ASP A 289 20.19 5.31 -13.73
N HIS A 290 19.37 6.24 -14.21
CA HIS A 290 18.28 5.99 -15.16
C HIS A 290 18.75 5.99 -16.62
N SER A 291 20.04 6.18 -16.91
CA SER A 291 20.58 6.01 -18.26
C SER A 291 20.70 4.54 -18.68
N SER A 292 20.62 3.63 -17.72
CA SER A 292 20.66 2.18 -17.93
C SER A 292 19.28 1.54 -17.85
N GLU A 293 19.04 0.52 -18.67
CA GLU A 293 17.81 -0.30 -18.61
C GLU A 293 18.16 -1.75 -18.21
N PRO A 294 17.68 -2.25 -17.05
CA PRO A 294 16.94 -1.55 -16.00
C PRO A 294 17.82 -0.56 -15.22
N ALA A 295 17.20 0.45 -14.60
CA ALA A 295 17.91 1.46 -13.79
C ALA A 295 18.69 0.80 -12.64
N ARG A 296 19.91 1.30 -12.41
CA ARG A 296 20.88 0.72 -11.47
C ARG A 296 21.27 1.71 -10.39
N LEU A 297 21.26 1.25 -9.15
CA LEU A 297 21.64 2.06 -7.98
C LEU A 297 22.98 1.60 -7.42
N ASP A 298 23.95 2.52 -7.32
CA ASP A 298 25.21 2.32 -6.59
C ASP A 298 24.94 2.43 -5.09
N TYR A 299 24.80 1.28 -4.43
CA TYR A 299 24.39 1.24 -3.03
C TYR A 299 25.47 1.75 -2.07
N VAL A 300 26.75 1.70 -2.44
CA VAL A 300 27.84 2.24 -1.61
C VAL A 300 27.79 3.76 -1.64
N LYS A 301 27.72 4.35 -2.84
CA LYS A 301 27.58 5.81 -2.99
C LYS A 301 26.32 6.34 -2.32
N MET A 302 25.20 5.63 -2.45
CA MET A 302 23.98 6.01 -1.75
C MET A 302 24.22 6.07 -0.25
N LEU A 303 24.75 5.00 0.36
CA LEU A 303 25.00 4.94 1.81
C LEU A 303 26.02 5.97 2.30
N LEU A 304 26.97 6.40 1.46
CA LEU A 304 27.85 7.53 1.78
C LEU A 304 27.05 8.82 2.00
N HIS A 305 26.05 9.13 1.17
CA HIS A 305 25.16 10.30 1.42
C HIS A 305 24.37 10.16 2.72
N PHE A 306 24.02 8.93 3.13
CA PHE A 306 23.34 8.67 4.41
C PHE A 306 24.27 8.68 5.63
N SER A 307 25.58 8.83 5.43
CA SER A 307 26.57 8.89 6.51
C SER A 307 26.62 10.24 7.22
N ILE A 308 25.62 11.10 7.03
CA ILE A 308 25.51 12.40 7.69
C ILE A 308 25.32 12.26 9.21
N ALA A 309 25.94 13.17 9.96
CA ALA A 309 25.80 13.28 11.41
C ALA A 309 25.84 14.76 11.86
N PRO A 310 25.34 15.07 13.08
CA PRO A 310 25.47 16.43 13.64
C PRO A 310 26.93 16.86 13.83
N ASP A 311 27.81 15.90 14.16
CA ASP A 311 29.25 16.08 14.23
C ASP A 311 29.89 15.59 12.92
N PRO A 312 30.57 16.46 12.13
CA PRO A 312 31.21 16.08 10.87
C PRO A 312 32.21 14.94 11.02
N TYR A 313 32.90 14.86 12.17
CA TYR A 313 33.85 13.78 12.45
C TYR A 313 33.13 12.42 12.55
N ASP A 314 32.04 12.34 13.30
CA ASP A 314 31.22 11.11 13.37
C ASP A 314 30.64 10.75 11.99
N GLY A 315 30.25 11.74 11.19
CA GLY A 315 29.81 11.54 9.81
C GLY A 315 30.90 10.94 8.92
N PHE A 316 32.11 11.47 9.01
CA PHE A 316 33.29 10.95 8.32
C PHE A 316 33.60 9.49 8.73
N LEU A 317 33.52 9.15 10.02
CA LEU A 317 33.74 7.76 10.48
C LEU A 317 32.68 6.79 9.94
N ARG A 318 31.42 7.22 9.87
CA ARG A 318 30.34 6.43 9.27
C ARG A 318 30.61 6.19 7.79
N ALA A 319 31.00 7.23 7.05
CA ALA A 319 31.32 7.15 5.63
C ALA A 319 32.52 6.21 5.38
N LEU A 320 33.57 6.33 6.20
CA LEU A 320 34.73 5.45 6.15
C LEU A 320 34.36 4.00 6.49
N SER A 321 33.42 3.79 7.42
CA SER A 321 32.91 2.45 7.72
C SER A 321 32.15 1.85 6.54
N VAL A 322 31.32 2.64 5.86
CA VAL A 322 30.60 2.21 4.65
C VAL A 322 31.58 1.87 3.51
N ALA A 323 32.57 2.73 3.26
CA ALA A 323 33.54 2.56 2.19
C ALA A 323 34.45 1.34 2.42
N SER A 324 34.91 1.13 3.65
CA SER A 324 35.72 -0.04 4.02
C SER A 324 34.89 -1.33 4.20
N GLY A 325 33.58 -1.20 4.44
CA GLY A 325 32.72 -2.29 4.85
C GLY A 325 33.04 -2.83 6.25
N THR A 326 33.77 -2.08 7.07
CA THR A 326 34.19 -2.47 8.43
C THR A 326 33.88 -1.38 9.43
N HIS A 327 33.69 -1.74 10.70
CA HIS A 327 33.36 -0.78 11.75
C HIS A 327 34.58 0.05 12.15
N MET A 328 34.58 1.36 11.87
CA MET A 328 35.67 2.23 12.28
C MET A 328 35.67 2.48 13.80
N PRO A 329 36.82 2.38 14.47
CA PRO A 329 36.91 2.60 15.91
C PRO A 329 36.85 4.10 16.23
N ARG A 330 36.03 4.46 17.21
CA ARG A 330 36.06 5.81 17.79
C ARG A 330 37.24 5.89 18.76
N LEU A 331 38.22 6.75 18.49
CA LEU A 331 39.32 6.96 19.43
C LEU A 331 38.78 7.70 20.66
N SER A 332 38.90 7.08 21.84
CA SER A 332 38.48 7.70 23.09
C SER A 332 39.30 8.96 23.35
N ASN A 333 38.62 10.10 23.45
CA ASN A 333 39.17 11.43 23.71
C ASN A 333 40.30 11.47 24.77
N LYS A 334 41.56 11.45 24.34
CA LYS A 334 42.62 12.21 25.02
C LYS A 334 42.66 13.59 24.37
N LYS A 335 41.84 14.51 24.90
CA LYS A 335 41.86 15.96 24.66
C LYS A 335 42.61 16.38 23.38
N ILE A 336 41.93 16.33 22.24
CA ILE A 336 42.25 17.24 21.13
C ILE A 336 41.92 18.64 21.68
N THR A 337 42.92 19.26 22.30
CA THR A 337 42.82 20.63 22.79
C THR A 337 42.94 21.51 21.56
N ILE A 338 41.81 21.74 20.88
CA ILE A 338 41.68 22.85 19.94
C ILE A 338 41.90 24.11 20.78
N LYS A 339 43.11 24.68 20.72
CA LYS A 339 43.40 25.98 21.31
C LYS A 339 42.59 27.04 20.55
N LYS A 340 41.38 27.34 21.01
CA LYS A 340 40.82 28.66 20.73
C LYS A 340 41.73 29.72 21.37
N PRO A 341 42.02 30.84 20.69
CA PRO A 341 42.75 31.94 21.33
C PRO A 341 41.86 32.55 22.41
N SER A 342 42.18 32.31 23.67
CA SER A 342 41.48 32.86 24.83
C SER A 342 41.90 34.30 25.10
N ARG A 343 40.92 35.21 25.23
CA ARG A 343 41.04 36.45 26.00
C ARG A 343 40.33 36.26 27.35
N PRO A 344 40.82 36.82 28.47
CA PRO A 344 40.39 36.39 29.80
C PRO A 344 39.24 37.25 30.34
N SER A 345 38.27 36.63 31.01
CA SER A 345 37.45 37.30 32.02
C SER A 345 36.67 36.30 32.88
N SER A 346 37.19 36.12 34.10
CA SER A 346 36.49 36.08 35.41
C SER A 346 35.08 35.50 35.55
N GLU A 347 35.02 34.41 36.33
CA GLU A 347 34.06 34.07 37.41
C GLU A 347 32.55 34.37 37.23
N ALA A 348 31.73 33.31 37.22
CA ALA A 348 30.90 32.94 38.39
C ALA A 348 30.11 31.65 38.10
N SER A 349 30.26 30.69 38.99
CA SER A 349 29.58 29.40 39.08
C SER A 349 28.12 29.52 39.52
N LEU A 350 27.23 28.76 38.88
CA LEU A 350 26.01 28.21 39.49
C LEU A 350 25.73 26.82 38.91
N ALA A 351 25.75 25.82 39.78
CA ALA A 351 25.33 24.46 39.55
C ALA A 351 23.81 24.32 39.77
N LEU A 352 23.22 23.30 39.12
CA LEU A 352 21.93 22.60 39.29
C LEU A 352 21.45 22.24 37.86
N SER A 353 20.96 21.07 37.50
CA SER A 353 20.70 19.78 38.14
C SER A 353 20.37 18.78 37.02
N ASP A 354 20.57 17.50 37.29
CA ASP A 354 20.33 16.35 36.41
C ASP A 354 19.00 16.38 35.62
N GLY A 355 19.10 15.99 34.35
CA GLY A 355 17.98 15.63 33.48
C GLY A 355 18.43 14.50 32.55
N GLU A 356 17.84 13.32 32.74
CA GLU A 356 18.17 12.05 32.10
C GLU A 356 18.17 12.13 30.57
N GLY A 357 19.33 11.86 29.96
CA GLY A 357 19.49 11.66 28.52
C GLY A 357 20.03 10.26 28.27
N HIS A 358 19.20 9.43 27.63
CA HIS A 358 19.50 8.05 27.24
C HIS A 358 20.79 7.96 26.39
N GLY A 359 21.91 7.65 27.04
CA GLY A 359 23.13 7.24 26.36
C GLY A 359 23.03 5.77 25.99
N SER A 360 22.78 5.47 24.72
CA SER A 360 22.98 4.11 24.19
C SER A 360 24.47 3.85 24.08
N VAL A 361 25.01 3.13 25.08
CA VAL A 361 26.37 2.60 25.12
C VAL A 361 26.48 1.49 24.07
N GLU A 362 27.37 1.67 23.08
CA GLU A 362 27.70 0.63 22.11
C GLU A 362 28.48 -0.52 22.79
N PRO A 363 28.19 -1.79 22.47
CA PRO A 363 28.96 -2.92 23.00
C PRO A 363 30.28 -3.08 22.25
N ASP A 364 31.38 -3.18 23.01
CA ASP A 364 32.73 -3.52 22.54
C ASP A 364 32.72 -4.83 21.73
N ARG A 365 32.82 -4.72 20.40
CA ARG A 365 33.14 -5.85 19.50
C ARG A 365 34.64 -5.80 19.18
N LYS A 366 35.30 -6.96 19.23
CA LYS A 366 36.74 -7.09 18.97
C LYS A 366 37.10 -6.53 17.59
N PHE A 367 37.96 -5.53 17.58
CA PHE A 367 38.39 -4.75 16.42
C PHE A 367 39.43 -5.51 15.59
N GLN A 368 39.36 -5.33 14.27
CA GLN A 368 40.45 -5.65 13.35
C GLN A 368 41.16 -4.32 13.10
N ASP A 369 42.41 -4.18 13.58
CA ASP A 369 43.14 -2.89 13.64
C ASP A 369 43.68 -2.40 12.28
N ASP A 370 43.42 -3.14 11.21
CA ASP A 370 43.94 -2.88 9.87
C ASP A 370 42.88 -2.12 9.05
N ILE A 371 43.13 -0.84 8.70
CA ILE A 371 42.30 -0.14 7.71
C ILE A 371 42.64 -0.70 6.33
N PRO A 372 41.67 -1.01 5.46
CA PRO A 372 41.94 -1.31 4.07
C PRO A 372 42.28 -0.05 3.25
N GLU A 373 43.44 -0.08 2.59
CA GLU A 373 43.91 0.66 1.40
C GLU A 373 43.64 2.19 1.33
N ALA A 374 44.67 2.97 0.99
CA ALA A 374 44.60 4.43 0.82
C ALA A 374 43.50 4.92 -0.15
N ALA A 375 42.98 4.05 -1.01
CA ALA A 375 41.84 4.30 -1.88
C ALA A 375 40.54 4.59 -1.09
N THR A 376 40.35 4.00 0.09
CA THR A 376 39.13 4.17 0.88
C THR A 376 38.96 5.61 1.39
N ASN A 377 40.05 6.23 1.87
CA ASN A 377 40.01 7.62 2.33
C ASN A 377 39.76 8.59 1.16
N ALA A 378 40.37 8.35 0.01
CA ALA A 378 40.15 9.18 -1.18
C ALA A 378 38.69 9.10 -1.66
N VAL A 379 38.06 7.91 -1.63
CA VAL A 379 36.64 7.76 -1.99
C VAL A 379 35.73 8.54 -1.04
N VAL A 380 36.03 8.56 0.25
CA VAL A 380 35.23 9.29 1.26
C VAL A 380 35.43 10.80 1.15
N LEU A 381 36.66 11.27 0.94
CA LEU A 381 36.98 12.69 0.88
C LEU A 381 36.53 13.35 -0.43
N HIS A 382 36.53 12.61 -1.54
CA HIS A 382 36.04 13.09 -2.84
C HIS A 382 34.57 12.74 -3.11
N HIS A 383 33.85 12.17 -2.15
CA HIS A 383 32.42 11.88 -2.28
C HIS A 383 31.63 13.20 -2.37
N GLY A 384 30.70 13.29 -3.32
CA GLY A 384 29.93 14.51 -3.56
C GLY A 384 30.72 15.68 -4.14
N LEU A 385 32.01 15.48 -4.47
CA LEU A 385 32.85 16.49 -5.13
C LEU A 385 32.91 16.25 -6.64
N ASN A 386 33.15 17.32 -7.41
CA ASN A 386 33.16 17.25 -8.87
C ASN A 386 34.40 16.53 -9.41
N MET A 387 34.37 15.20 -9.46
CA MET A 387 35.48 14.36 -9.94
C MET A 387 35.41 14.01 -11.44
N ARG A 388 34.43 14.53 -12.17
CA ARG A 388 34.37 14.35 -13.63
C ARG A 388 34.87 15.61 -14.30
N GLY A 389 36.04 15.48 -14.93
CA GLY A 389 36.53 16.45 -15.90
C GLY A 389 35.48 16.70 -16.97
N ASP A 390 34.70 17.76 -16.76
CA ASP A 390 33.80 18.27 -17.77
C ASP A 390 34.62 19.04 -18.81
N SER A 391 34.13 18.94 -20.03
CA SER A 391 34.81 19.13 -21.31
C SER A 391 35.00 20.61 -21.65
N HIS A 392 35.56 21.37 -20.72
CA HIS A 392 36.11 22.69 -21.00
C HIS A 392 37.62 22.59 -21.10
N ARG A 393 38.16 23.27 -22.11
CA ARG A 393 39.53 23.28 -22.66
C ARG A 393 40.67 23.57 -21.64
N PHE A 394 40.37 23.62 -20.35
CA PHE A 394 41.28 23.89 -19.24
C PHE A 394 41.17 22.89 -18.07
N SER A 395 40.55 21.72 -18.23
CA SER A 395 40.62 20.64 -17.22
C SER A 395 42.01 19.99 -17.23
N VAL A 396 42.99 20.74 -16.72
CA VAL A 396 44.31 20.24 -16.36
C VAL A 396 44.14 19.57 -14.99
N SER A 397 44.47 18.28 -14.96
CA SER A 397 44.93 17.48 -13.81
C SER A 397 45.00 18.21 -12.47
N ALA A 398 44.35 17.61 -11.45
CA ALA A 398 44.62 17.75 -10.02
C ALA A 398 45.20 19.12 -9.64
N ASP A 399 44.34 20.03 -9.18
CA ASP A 399 44.80 21.28 -8.60
C ASP A 399 45.89 20.96 -7.57
N PRO A 400 47.15 21.43 -7.74
CA PRO A 400 48.22 21.16 -6.79
C PRO A 400 47.96 21.75 -5.40
N GLU A 401 46.95 22.63 -5.28
CA GLU A 401 46.46 23.19 -4.01
C GLU A 401 45.27 22.40 -3.42
N ASP A 402 44.80 21.31 -4.06
CA ASP A 402 43.74 20.46 -3.51
C ASP A 402 44.19 19.83 -2.19
N ALA A 403 43.57 20.27 -1.10
CA ALA A 403 43.81 19.81 0.25
C ALA A 403 43.59 18.30 0.41
N PHE A 404 42.80 17.68 -0.49
CA PHE A 404 42.43 16.27 -0.50
C PHE A 404 43.15 15.44 -1.57
N SER A 405 44.11 16.03 -2.30
CA SER A 405 44.78 15.38 -3.42
C SER A 405 45.41 14.03 -3.05
N LYS A 406 45.32 13.08 -3.99
CA LYS A 406 45.93 11.76 -3.86
C LYS A 406 47.45 11.83 -3.61
N GLU A 407 48.11 12.85 -4.14
CA GLU A 407 49.54 13.11 -3.95
C GLU A 407 49.85 13.47 -2.49
N ARG A 408 49.07 14.39 -1.88
CA ARG A 408 49.22 14.77 -0.47
C ARG A 408 48.91 13.62 0.46
N LEU A 409 47.85 12.85 0.19
CA LEU A 409 47.54 11.63 0.94
C LEU A 409 48.66 10.59 0.81
N SER A 410 49.23 10.40 -0.38
CA SER A 410 50.36 9.47 -0.58
C SER A 410 51.62 9.91 0.16
N GLY A 411 51.87 11.22 0.27
CA GLY A 411 52.95 11.79 1.07
C GLY A 411 52.80 11.47 2.56
N ILE A 412 51.59 11.54 3.11
CA ILE A 412 51.32 11.18 4.52
C ILE A 412 51.61 9.70 4.78
N TYR A 413 51.25 8.81 3.84
CA TYR A 413 51.56 7.39 3.95
C TYR A 413 53.07 7.12 3.93
N GLN A 414 53.82 7.84 3.08
CA GLN A 414 55.28 7.76 3.04
C GLN A 414 55.93 8.30 4.34
N GLU A 415 55.42 9.41 4.89
CA GLU A 415 55.90 9.99 6.16
C GLU A 415 55.67 9.07 7.37
N LEU A 416 54.56 8.32 7.36
CA LEU A 416 54.22 7.35 8.40
C LEU A 416 54.92 5.99 8.24
N GLY A 417 55.81 5.86 7.25
CA GLY A 417 56.65 4.68 7.03
C GLY A 417 55.96 3.55 6.27
N GLY A 418 54.88 3.82 5.53
CA GLY A 418 54.30 2.87 4.60
C GLY A 418 55.12 2.80 3.31
N GLU A 419 55.89 1.72 3.14
CA GLU A 419 56.47 1.38 1.83
C GLU A 419 55.33 0.87 0.92
N ASP A 420 55.27 1.34 -0.33
CA ASP A 420 54.36 0.85 -1.38
C ASP A 420 52.86 0.70 -1.01
N LEU A 421 52.26 1.73 -0.37
CA LEU A 421 50.81 1.77 -0.06
C LEU A 421 50.31 0.65 0.87
N GLU A 422 51.18 0.04 1.67
CA GLU A 422 50.75 -0.94 2.67
C GLU A 422 49.72 -0.33 3.64
N PRO A 423 48.66 -1.08 4.03
CA PRO A 423 47.62 -0.56 4.89
C PRO A 423 48.18 -0.20 6.28
N LEU A 424 48.08 1.09 6.64
CA LEU A 424 48.49 1.60 7.94
C LEU A 424 47.36 1.46 8.97
N PRO A 425 47.67 1.20 10.25
CA PRO A 425 46.67 1.19 11.32
C PRO A 425 45.94 2.53 11.46
N TYR A 426 44.62 2.48 11.66
CA TYR A 426 43.75 3.66 11.77
C TYR A 426 44.22 4.65 12.82
N SER A 427 44.61 4.11 13.97
CA SER A 427 45.10 4.88 15.11
C SER A 427 46.30 5.77 14.76
N LYS A 428 47.22 5.30 13.91
CA LYS A 428 48.40 6.09 13.49
C LYS A 428 48.05 7.14 12.44
N LEU A 429 47.11 6.81 11.55
CA LEU A 429 46.75 7.64 10.42
C LEU A 429 45.95 8.88 10.86
N ILE A 430 44.93 8.68 11.71
CA ILE A 430 44.07 9.77 12.19
C ILE A 430 44.74 10.66 13.26
N GLU A 431 45.84 10.20 13.86
CA GLU A 431 46.68 11.01 14.75
C GLU A 431 47.56 12.01 13.98
N HIS A 432 47.69 11.86 12.66
CA HIS A 432 48.51 12.75 11.84
C HIS A 432 47.87 14.15 11.72
N PRO A 433 48.60 15.25 12.02
CA PRO A 433 48.05 16.61 12.04
C PRO A 433 47.37 17.01 10.73
N VAL A 434 47.96 16.66 9.58
CA VAL A 434 47.40 17.00 8.26
C VAL A 434 46.06 16.29 8.03
N LEU A 435 45.91 15.05 8.51
CA LEU A 435 44.63 14.34 8.38
C LEU A 435 43.57 14.87 9.34
N GLN A 436 43.97 15.32 10.53
CA GLN A 436 43.05 16.01 11.44
C GLN A 436 42.56 17.31 10.84
N ASP A 437 43.45 18.08 10.21
CA ASP A 437 43.08 19.31 9.51
C ASP A 437 42.13 19.00 8.34
N ILE A 438 42.47 18.03 7.48
CA ILE A 438 41.64 17.55 6.37
C ILE A 438 40.24 17.14 6.83
N VAL A 439 40.15 16.31 7.88
CA VAL A 439 38.86 15.84 8.41
C VAL A 439 38.08 17.00 9.05
N SER A 440 38.77 17.95 9.69
CA SER A 440 38.12 19.14 10.28
C SER A 440 37.55 20.09 9.23
N MET A 441 38.13 20.12 8.02
CA MET A 441 37.67 20.93 6.90
C MET A 441 36.57 20.22 6.08
N CYS A 442 36.41 18.91 6.24
CA CYS A 442 35.39 18.12 5.54
C CYS A 442 34.00 18.37 6.14
N ASN A 443 33.16 19.15 5.45
CA ASN A 443 31.78 19.41 5.84
C ASN A 443 30.75 18.54 5.09
N THR A 444 31.19 17.68 4.17
CA THR A 444 30.33 16.85 3.31
C THR A 444 29.33 15.99 4.09
N TYR A 445 29.74 15.47 5.25
CA TYR A 445 28.93 14.57 6.08
C TYR A 445 28.24 15.28 7.25
N ARG A 446 28.09 16.61 7.18
CA ARG A 446 27.42 17.40 8.20
C ARG A 446 25.93 17.52 7.91
N ILE A 447 25.10 17.29 8.91
CA ILE A 447 23.67 17.58 8.84
C ILE A 447 23.45 19.10 8.84
N MET A 448 22.62 19.59 7.92
CA MET A 448 22.17 20.98 7.88
C MET A 448 21.53 21.36 9.22
N PRO A 449 21.93 22.49 9.83
CA PRO A 449 21.25 23.00 11.01
C PRO A 449 19.76 23.20 10.70
N GLY A 450 18.86 22.71 11.56
CA GLY A 450 17.42 22.93 11.40
C GLY A 450 17.08 24.42 11.34
N GLN A 451 15.97 24.80 10.70
CA GLN A 451 15.61 26.21 10.48
C GLN A 451 15.60 27.05 11.78
N ASP A 452 15.21 26.46 12.92
CA ASP A 452 15.29 27.08 14.26
C ASP A 452 16.69 27.59 14.64
N THR A 453 17.74 26.98 14.10
CA THR A 453 19.13 27.36 14.38
C THR A 453 19.69 28.42 13.41
N LEU A 454 19.04 28.65 12.27
CA LEU A 454 19.40 29.73 11.34
C LEU A 454 18.97 31.11 11.88
N ASP A 455 17.84 31.18 12.59
CA ASP A 455 17.40 32.40 13.27
C ASP A 455 18.33 32.74 14.47
N ALA A 456 18.86 31.73 15.17
CA ALA A 456 19.78 31.93 16.29
C ALA A 456 21.20 32.38 15.87
N GLN A 457 21.62 32.12 14.64
CA GLN A 457 22.92 32.57 14.12
C GLN A 457 22.87 34.00 13.55
N SER A 458 21.72 34.42 13.00
CA SER A 458 21.51 35.79 12.53
C SER A 458 21.51 36.83 13.66
N LEU A 459 21.19 36.41 14.88
CA LEU A 459 21.22 37.25 16.09
C LEU A 459 22.62 37.39 16.72
N LYS A 460 23.65 36.66 16.25
CA LYS A 460 25.01 36.72 16.79
C LYS A 460 26.01 37.51 15.93
N THR A 461 25.59 37.96 14.75
CA THR A 461 26.39 38.81 13.85
C THR A 461 26.00 40.29 13.91
N GLY A 462 25.11 40.66 14.83
CA GLY A 462 24.79 42.05 15.16
C GLY A 462 25.38 42.44 16.51
N ASP A 463 26.69 42.62 16.57
CA ASP A 463 27.38 43.54 17.50
C ASP A 463 28.81 43.83 17.02
#